data_AF-A0A7S4BMK3-F1
#
_entry.id   AF-A0A7S4BMK3-F1
#
_cell.length_a   1.000
_cell.length_b   1.000
_cell.length_c   1.000
_cell.angle_alpha   90.00
_cell.angle_beta   90.00
_cell.angle_gamma   90.00
#
_symmetry.space_group_name_H-M   'P 1'
#
loop_
_entity.id
_entity.type
_entity.pdbx_description
1 polymer ?
#
loop_
_entity_poly.entity_id
_entity_poly.type
_entity_poly.pdbx_seq_one_letter_code
_entity_poly.pdbx_strand_id
1 'polypeptide(L)'
;MTRRGQVRSAVACSATRRSVSRLHMLGLLLLVLCSAPTAGWTTISAANFGTTLKTTQEQMAGVCEECQRDPMRGLGYIWTFPESPNDDTGLGGGITYALDPKLCDDMLPRFMEDIWFIPFLNCGDLEDAFTRGLEAWSKNHPLISFVDVSEECKQQDVTPCPLAEVWVTASDELSASAVASALSGVRYSSTFRYTNGHRPIVTRSDGSTGQAVVVETYGATVSFSKSECWYLDSQFCSGFHDLKDHASPNTVRTVGLTLLFLIWGIALLGNIIQLALTFRAIRRAAAMDKAFQGCCDGTIWRAYLRSLSTWSVFGTSLRLVLLIVPWTFYRAIFVTCWDCFDFEGAVVHEWGHVLGLSHPDLLTSETNTNYPPTGENLGTVAYEPAACADPWQSVFIRPTDAENVSVMLGFTQHNPRVCLSEDDQQALWAIYPLCNASFPELYCDDTRLRIGAVRIFIYILIPFLLGVVFALVLHWRAAESGLPLNWCHCTCIDYVLGVRDKLPQGKAGKRQAVSKSGSNTQAVVRS
;
A
#
# COMPACT_ATOMS: atom_id res chain seq x y z
N MET A 1 -61.03 -27.96 54.51
CA MET A 1 -60.78 -29.40 54.29
C MET A 1 -61.20 -29.76 52.87
N THR A 2 -60.38 -30.57 52.17
CA THR A 2 -60.57 -31.13 50.80
C THR A 2 -60.60 -30.12 49.64
N ARG A 3 -60.05 -30.34 48.43
CA ARG A 3 -59.07 -31.27 47.83
C ARG A 3 -58.69 -30.64 46.46
N ARG A 4 -57.49 -30.98 45.97
CA ARG A 4 -56.84 -30.76 44.65
C ARG A 4 -57.72 -30.46 43.41
N GLY A 5 -57.17 -29.67 42.48
CA GLY A 5 -57.52 -29.71 41.04
C GLY A 5 -56.82 -28.68 40.12
N GLN A 6 -55.72 -29.11 39.47
CA GLN A 6 -55.24 -28.83 38.10
C GLN A 6 -55.15 -27.42 37.43
N VAL A 7 -53.91 -27.11 36.98
CA VAL A 7 -53.44 -26.72 35.63
C VAL A 7 -54.01 -25.46 34.95
N ARG A 8 -53.12 -24.48 34.65
CA ARG A 8 -52.75 -24.05 33.27
C ARG A 8 -51.69 -22.93 33.28
N SER A 9 -50.68 -23.10 32.42
CA SER A 9 -49.69 -22.10 32.02
C SER A 9 -50.31 -21.01 31.15
N ALA A 10 -49.86 -19.77 31.34
CA ALA A 10 -49.90 -18.73 30.32
C ALA A 10 -48.63 -17.89 30.41
N VAL A 11 -47.89 -17.90 29.31
CA VAL A 11 -46.72 -17.05 29.01
C VAL A 11 -47.24 -15.66 28.68
N ALA A 12 -46.70 -14.62 29.32
CA ALA A 12 -46.87 -13.24 28.91
C ALA A 12 -45.52 -12.51 28.90
N CYS A 13 -45.24 -11.96 27.72
CA CYS A 13 -44.04 -11.30 27.25
C CYS A 13 -43.82 -9.95 27.98
N SER A 14 -42.60 -9.67 28.48
CA SER A 14 -42.23 -8.31 28.91
C SER A 14 -40.88 -7.86 28.34
N ALA A 15 -40.98 -6.82 27.51
CA ALA A 15 -40.13 -5.65 27.42
C ALA A 15 -38.60 -5.78 27.55
N THR A 16 -37.92 -5.86 26.40
CA THR A 16 -36.52 -5.40 26.25
C THR A 16 -36.45 -4.34 25.15
N ARG A 17 -36.70 -3.08 25.52
CA ARG A 17 -36.52 -1.90 24.66
C ARG A 17 -35.88 -0.79 25.47
N ARG A 18 -34.58 -0.89 25.77
CA ARG A 18 -33.73 0.16 26.38
C ARG A 18 -32.26 -0.28 26.35
N SER A 19 -31.58 -0.24 25.20
CA SER A 19 -30.11 -0.36 25.15
C SER A 19 -29.45 0.14 23.85
N VAL A 20 -30.02 1.14 23.17
CA VAL A 20 -29.40 1.67 21.93
C VAL A 20 -28.79 3.06 22.11
N SER A 21 -29.18 3.81 23.14
CA SER A 21 -28.74 5.22 23.28
C SER A 21 -27.40 5.44 24.03
N ARG A 22 -26.78 4.40 24.62
CA ARG A 22 -25.50 4.54 25.33
C ARG A 22 -24.26 4.27 24.47
N LEU A 23 -24.41 3.61 23.31
CA LEU A 23 -23.28 3.35 22.41
C LEU A 23 -22.86 4.56 21.56
N HIS A 24 -23.77 5.51 21.31
CA HIS A 24 -23.45 6.70 20.49
C HIS A 24 -22.74 7.82 21.27
N MET A 25 -22.91 7.91 22.60
CA MET A 25 -22.18 8.92 23.39
C MET A 25 -20.73 8.52 23.71
N LEU A 26 -20.42 7.21 23.81
CA LEU A 26 -19.05 6.75 23.99
C LEU A 26 -18.21 6.89 22.71
N GLY A 27 -18.83 6.80 21.53
CA GLY A 27 -18.17 7.07 20.25
C GLY A 27 -17.80 8.56 20.05
N LEU A 28 -18.62 9.49 20.55
CA LEU A 28 -18.35 10.93 20.42
C LEU A 28 -17.33 11.47 21.44
N LEU A 29 -17.24 10.87 22.64
CA LEU A 29 -16.29 11.32 23.68
C LEU A 29 -14.84 10.84 23.42
N LEU A 30 -14.67 9.76 22.64
CA LEU A 30 -13.36 9.26 22.19
C LEU A 30 -12.77 10.05 21.01
N LEU A 31 -13.60 10.76 20.25
CA LEU A 31 -13.17 11.61 19.13
C LEU A 31 -12.51 12.93 19.57
N VAL A 32 -12.70 13.36 20.83
CA VAL A 32 -12.20 14.65 21.33
C VAL A 32 -10.87 14.53 22.10
N LEU A 33 -10.42 13.31 22.43
CA LEU A 33 -9.18 13.06 23.20
C LEU A 33 -8.01 12.54 22.35
N CYS A 34 -8.15 12.54 21.02
CA CYS A 34 -7.11 12.11 20.09
C CYS A 34 -6.90 13.16 18.99
N SER A 35 -6.88 14.45 19.34
CA SER A 35 -6.26 15.45 18.49
C SER A 35 -4.75 15.20 18.53
N ALA A 36 -4.30 14.28 17.66
CA ALA A 36 -2.89 14.12 17.38
C ALA A 36 -2.33 15.48 16.91
N PRO A 37 -1.08 15.82 17.26
CA PRO A 37 -0.43 16.99 16.70
C PRO A 37 -0.30 16.77 15.19
N THR A 38 -1.14 17.43 14.42
CA THR A 38 -0.85 17.83 13.05
C THR A 38 0.28 18.89 13.21
N ALA A 39 1.50 18.88 12.65
CA ALA A 39 2.09 18.80 11.31
C ALA A 39 2.18 20.13 10.53
N GLY A 40 3.04 21.07 10.98
CA GLY A 40 3.61 22.11 10.10
C GLY A 40 4.87 21.55 9.43
N TRP A 41 5.86 22.38 9.09
CA TRP A 41 7.20 21.90 8.70
C TRP A 41 8.23 22.30 9.77
N THR A 42 9.42 21.71 9.72
CA THR A 42 10.52 22.07 10.62
C THR A 42 11.87 21.83 9.95
N THR A 43 12.93 22.43 10.50
CA THR A 43 14.31 22.23 10.02
C THR A 43 15.06 21.25 10.91
N ILE A 44 16.13 20.65 10.40
CA ILE A 44 17.04 19.81 11.20
C ILE A 44 17.62 20.61 12.37
N SER A 45 17.99 21.88 12.15
CA SER A 45 18.43 22.79 13.21
C SER A 45 17.42 22.93 14.34
N ALA A 46 16.12 23.05 14.01
CA ALA A 46 15.05 23.20 14.99
C ALA A 46 14.77 21.87 15.72
N ALA A 47 14.62 20.77 14.98
CA ALA A 47 14.29 19.47 15.54
C ALA A 47 15.43 18.89 16.40
N ASN A 48 16.68 18.93 15.93
CA ASN A 48 17.79 18.26 16.59
C ASN A 48 18.50 19.12 17.62
N PHE A 49 18.51 20.46 17.44
CA PHE A 49 19.32 21.38 18.24
C PHE A 49 18.52 22.46 18.97
N GLY A 50 17.18 22.39 18.91
CA GLY A 50 16.32 23.35 19.61
C GLY A 50 16.49 24.77 19.10
N THR A 51 16.79 24.93 17.81
CA THR A 51 16.79 26.25 17.17
C THR A 51 15.36 26.78 17.13
N THR A 52 15.13 27.97 17.70
CA THR A 52 13.81 28.61 17.66
C THR A 52 13.66 29.50 16.43
N LEU A 53 12.43 29.84 16.07
CA LEU A 53 12.16 30.82 15.02
C LEU A 53 12.84 32.16 15.33
N LYS A 54 12.76 32.60 16.59
CA LYS A 54 13.40 33.83 17.06
C LYS A 54 14.92 33.78 16.88
N THR A 55 15.56 32.68 17.25
CA THR A 55 17.02 32.50 17.09
C THR A 55 17.43 32.59 15.62
N THR A 56 16.61 32.00 14.73
CA THR A 56 16.83 32.08 13.28
C THR A 56 16.69 33.50 12.75
N GLN A 57 15.65 34.23 13.17
CA GLN A 57 15.46 35.65 12.80
C GLN A 57 16.61 36.52 13.31
N GLU A 58 17.07 36.31 14.54
CA GLU A 58 18.23 37.01 15.10
C GLU A 58 19.52 36.70 14.34
N GLN A 59 19.67 35.47 13.81
CA GLN A 59 20.82 35.08 13.00
C GLN A 59 20.81 35.81 11.66
N MET A 60 19.65 35.87 10.99
CA MET A 60 19.50 36.59 9.73
C MET A 60 19.74 38.10 9.89
N ALA A 61 19.31 38.67 11.01
CA ALA A 61 19.58 40.05 11.38
C ALA A 61 21.03 40.30 11.85
N GLY A 62 21.83 39.25 12.01
CA GLY A 62 23.23 39.33 12.44
C GLY A 62 23.45 39.74 13.90
N VAL A 63 22.47 39.48 14.76
CA VAL A 63 22.46 39.82 16.19
C VAL A 63 22.35 38.59 17.11
N CYS A 64 22.41 37.38 16.56
CA CYS A 64 22.28 36.15 17.35
C CYS A 64 23.53 35.86 18.21
N GLU A 65 23.47 36.16 19.51
CA GLU A 65 24.53 35.83 20.47
C GLU A 65 24.62 34.32 20.77
N GLU A 66 23.50 33.61 20.67
CA GLU A 66 23.43 32.17 20.92
C GLU A 66 24.16 31.38 19.82
N CYS A 67 23.85 31.70 18.56
CA CYS A 67 24.48 31.13 17.37
C CYS A 67 26.00 31.37 17.31
N GLN A 68 26.48 32.47 17.91
CA GLN A 68 27.92 32.76 18.00
C GLN A 68 28.63 31.85 18.99
N ARG A 69 27.96 31.47 20.09
CA ARG A 69 28.51 30.58 21.11
C ARG A 69 28.40 29.12 20.71
N ASP A 70 27.30 28.77 20.06
CA ASP A 70 27.03 27.44 19.53
C ASP A 70 26.36 27.56 18.15
N PRO A 71 27.14 27.44 17.04
CA PRO A 71 26.59 27.53 15.69
C PRO A 71 25.53 26.47 15.37
N MET A 72 25.44 25.40 16.15
CA MET A 72 24.44 24.34 15.99
C MET A 72 23.03 24.82 16.36
N ARG A 73 22.93 25.86 17.19
CA ARG A 73 21.66 26.47 17.61
C ARG A 73 21.16 27.57 16.67
N GLY A 74 21.91 27.81 15.60
CA GLY A 74 21.46 28.61 14.47
C GLY A 74 20.84 27.73 13.38
N LEU A 75 20.16 28.39 12.43
CA LEU A 75 19.85 27.79 11.14
C LEU A 75 21.15 27.37 10.44
N GLY A 76 21.22 26.08 10.14
CA GLY A 76 22.30 25.39 9.44
C GLY A 76 21.74 24.09 8.85
N TYR A 77 22.61 23.12 8.56
CA TYR A 77 22.23 21.85 7.91
C TYR A 77 21.57 22.06 6.54
N ILE A 78 21.97 23.13 5.86
CA ILE A 78 21.44 23.56 4.57
C ILE A 78 22.59 23.78 3.59
N TRP A 79 22.29 23.68 2.30
CA TRP A 79 23.26 23.87 1.24
C TRP A 79 23.55 25.36 1.02
N THR A 80 24.81 25.70 0.79
CA THR A 80 25.20 27.10 0.49
C THR A 80 24.69 27.51 -0.89
N PHE A 81 24.34 28.78 -1.03
CA PHE A 81 24.03 29.36 -2.34
C PHE A 81 25.30 29.74 -3.11
N PRO A 82 25.32 29.62 -4.45
CA PRO A 82 26.46 30.09 -5.25
C PRO A 82 26.63 31.61 -5.15
N GLU A 83 27.88 32.09 -5.22
CA GLU A 83 28.21 33.52 -5.26
C GLU A 83 27.75 34.19 -6.56
N SER A 84 27.78 33.46 -7.66
CA SER A 84 27.45 33.96 -8.99
C SER A 84 26.86 32.86 -9.86
N PRO A 85 26.21 33.19 -11.00
CA PRO A 85 25.69 32.18 -11.91
C PRO A 85 26.72 31.21 -12.50
N ASN A 86 28.02 31.49 -12.37
CA ASN A 86 29.11 30.62 -12.84
C ASN A 86 29.83 29.91 -11.68
N ASP A 87 29.36 30.10 -10.44
CA ASP A 87 29.90 29.43 -9.26
C ASP A 87 29.16 28.10 -9.09
N ASP A 88 29.90 27.00 -9.12
CA ASP A 88 29.41 25.64 -9.00
C ASP A 88 29.30 25.16 -7.54
N THR A 89 29.64 26.02 -6.57
CA THR A 89 29.58 25.65 -5.15
C THR A 89 28.15 25.53 -4.62
N GLY A 90 27.93 24.52 -3.77
CA GLY A 90 26.64 24.25 -3.15
C GLY A 90 25.55 23.99 -4.19
N LEU A 91 24.49 24.80 -4.18
CA LEU A 91 23.38 24.63 -5.14
C LEU A 91 23.71 25.04 -6.58
N GLY A 92 24.86 25.68 -6.84
CA GLY A 92 25.21 26.30 -8.12
C GLY A 92 25.74 25.38 -9.22
N GLY A 93 25.99 24.10 -8.93
CA GLY A 93 26.25 23.06 -9.93
C GLY A 93 25.17 21.97 -9.98
N GLY A 94 24.17 22.08 -9.11
CA GLY A 94 23.33 20.95 -8.70
C GLY A 94 24.03 20.06 -7.67
N ILE A 95 23.25 19.31 -6.89
CA ILE A 95 23.77 18.37 -5.91
C ILE A 95 24.10 17.06 -6.64
N THR A 96 25.36 16.64 -6.62
CA THR A 96 25.74 15.37 -7.27
C THR A 96 25.39 14.18 -6.38
N TYR A 97 24.86 13.11 -6.98
CA TYR A 97 24.59 11.87 -6.26
C TYR A 97 25.09 10.65 -7.03
N ALA A 98 25.40 9.59 -6.29
CA ALA A 98 25.68 8.29 -6.88
C ALA A 98 24.96 7.18 -6.12
N LEU A 99 24.37 6.27 -6.89
CA LEU A 99 23.83 5.02 -6.41
C LEU A 99 24.97 4.01 -6.24
N ASP A 100 25.04 3.39 -5.06
CA ASP A 100 25.95 2.28 -4.81
C ASP A 100 25.75 1.20 -5.89
N PRO A 101 26.81 0.72 -6.57
CA PRO A 101 26.67 -0.32 -7.59
C PRO A 101 25.97 -1.60 -7.08
N LYS A 102 25.97 -1.84 -5.76
CA LYS A 102 25.28 -2.97 -5.11
C LYS A 102 23.86 -2.65 -4.65
N LEU A 103 23.41 -1.41 -4.77
CA LEU A 103 22.09 -0.97 -4.30
C LEU A 103 20.98 -1.85 -4.89
N CYS A 104 21.00 -2.06 -6.20
CA CYS A 104 19.99 -2.89 -6.87
C CYS A 104 20.03 -4.36 -6.42
N ASP A 105 21.23 -4.93 -6.29
CA ASP A 105 21.38 -6.32 -5.84
C ASP A 105 20.88 -6.52 -4.40
N ASP A 106 21.08 -5.51 -3.55
CA ASP A 106 20.65 -5.54 -2.14
C ASP A 106 19.15 -5.25 -1.98
N MET A 107 18.58 -4.37 -2.81
CA MET A 107 17.21 -3.87 -2.67
C MET A 107 16.18 -4.68 -3.48
N LEU A 108 16.47 -5.10 -4.72
CA LEU A 108 15.50 -5.81 -5.57
C LEU A 108 14.87 -7.06 -4.91
N PRO A 109 15.62 -7.89 -4.14
CA PRO A 109 15.03 -9.03 -3.44
C PRO A 109 14.04 -8.66 -2.33
N ARG A 110 13.99 -7.37 -1.94
CA ARG A 110 13.13 -6.84 -0.88
C ARG A 110 11.80 -6.30 -1.41
N PHE A 111 11.68 -6.14 -2.72
CA PHE A 111 10.44 -5.77 -3.37
C PHE A 111 9.51 -6.97 -3.51
N MET A 112 8.25 -6.79 -3.13
CA MET A 112 7.23 -7.84 -3.18
C MET A 112 6.53 -7.93 -4.56
N GLU A 113 7.12 -7.33 -5.59
CA GLU A 113 6.69 -7.25 -7.01
C GLU A 113 6.93 -8.52 -7.82
N ASP A 114 7.21 -9.65 -7.19
CA ASP A 114 7.40 -10.90 -7.91
C ASP A 114 6.07 -11.50 -8.42
N ILE A 115 6.13 -12.08 -9.62
CA ILE A 115 5.05 -12.87 -10.20
C ILE A 115 5.51 -14.30 -10.30
N TRP A 116 5.04 -15.16 -9.39
CA TRP A 116 5.44 -16.57 -9.35
C TRP A 116 6.96 -16.75 -9.39
N PHE A 117 7.70 -16.04 -8.53
CA PHE A 117 9.16 -16.06 -8.43
C PHE A 117 9.90 -15.46 -9.64
N ILE A 118 9.19 -14.83 -10.58
CA ILE A 118 9.79 -14.06 -11.67
C ILE A 118 9.83 -12.60 -11.20
N PRO A 119 11.03 -11.99 -11.06
CA PRO A 119 11.14 -10.58 -10.70
C PRO A 119 10.53 -9.74 -11.82
N PHE A 120 9.55 -8.90 -11.47
CA PHE A 120 8.93 -7.96 -12.42
C PHE A 120 9.71 -6.65 -12.50
N LEU A 121 10.41 -6.30 -11.41
CA LEU A 121 11.27 -5.13 -11.34
C LEU A 121 12.69 -5.48 -11.76
N ASN A 122 13.31 -4.53 -12.46
CA ASN A 122 14.73 -4.52 -12.76
C ASN A 122 15.41 -3.30 -12.13
N CYS A 123 16.74 -3.22 -12.22
CA CYS A 123 17.50 -2.13 -11.62
C CYS A 123 17.12 -0.76 -12.21
N GLY A 124 16.83 -0.69 -13.52
CA GLY A 124 16.37 0.55 -14.16
C GLY A 124 15.05 1.07 -13.59
N ASP A 125 14.11 0.18 -13.22
CA ASP A 125 12.85 0.63 -12.59
C ASP A 125 13.11 1.29 -11.22
N LEU A 126 14.12 0.80 -10.49
CA LEU A 126 14.53 1.35 -9.19
C LEU A 126 15.25 2.70 -9.36
N GLU A 127 16.17 2.80 -10.33
CA GLU A 127 16.88 4.03 -10.69
C GLU A 127 15.90 5.12 -11.19
N ASP A 128 14.92 4.73 -12.01
CA ASP A 128 13.85 5.61 -12.48
C ASP A 128 12.98 6.12 -11.32
N ALA A 129 12.61 5.25 -10.38
CA ALA A 129 11.84 5.64 -9.19
C ALA A 129 12.64 6.57 -8.26
N PHE A 130 13.92 6.28 -8.08
CA PHE A 130 14.81 7.16 -7.34
C PHE A 130 14.85 8.55 -7.97
N THR A 131 15.08 8.62 -9.29
CA THR A 131 15.11 9.87 -10.06
C THR A 131 13.81 10.66 -9.92
N ARG A 132 12.64 10.01 -10.02
CA ARG A 132 11.35 10.68 -9.81
C ARG A 132 11.18 11.25 -8.39
N GLY A 133 11.69 10.53 -7.38
CA GLY A 133 11.73 11.05 -6.01
C GLY A 133 12.54 12.35 -5.89
N LEU A 134 13.65 12.47 -6.61
CA LEU A 134 14.42 13.72 -6.70
C LEU A 134 13.69 14.81 -7.48
N GLU A 135 12.99 14.43 -8.55
CA GLU A 135 12.21 15.35 -9.36
C GLU A 135 11.09 16.02 -8.55
N ALA A 136 10.55 15.37 -7.52
CA ALA A 136 9.57 15.99 -6.61
C ALA A 136 10.10 17.29 -5.98
N TRP A 137 11.39 17.35 -5.66
CA TRP A 137 12.04 18.55 -5.11
C TRP A 137 12.46 19.54 -6.19
N SER A 138 13.19 19.06 -7.22
CA SER A 138 13.75 19.96 -8.25
C SER A 138 12.70 20.61 -9.14
N LYS A 139 11.59 19.92 -9.46
CA LYS A 139 10.49 20.52 -10.24
C LYS A 139 9.70 21.58 -9.43
N ASN A 140 9.79 21.55 -8.10
CA ASN A 140 9.16 22.54 -7.21
C ASN A 140 10.11 23.67 -6.79
N HIS A 141 11.38 23.66 -7.24
CA HIS A 141 12.36 24.67 -6.88
C HIS A 141 13.44 24.89 -7.95
N PRO A 142 13.51 26.07 -8.61
CA PRO A 142 14.36 26.29 -9.78
C PRO A 142 15.87 26.28 -9.48
N LEU A 143 16.27 26.43 -8.21
CA LEU A 143 17.68 26.41 -7.79
C LEU A 143 18.13 25.03 -7.28
N ILE A 144 17.20 24.09 -7.11
CA ILE A 144 17.54 22.74 -6.67
C ILE A 144 17.55 21.87 -7.92
N SER A 145 18.71 21.29 -8.21
CA SER A 145 18.88 20.32 -9.27
C SER A 145 19.79 19.21 -8.77
N PHE A 146 19.63 18.03 -9.37
CA PHE A 146 20.37 16.85 -8.98
C PHE A 146 21.10 16.31 -10.20
N VAL A 147 22.35 15.88 -10.01
CA VAL A 147 23.20 15.37 -11.09
C VAL A 147 23.61 13.95 -10.74
N ASP A 148 23.14 13.00 -11.54
CA ASP A 148 23.54 11.60 -11.41
C ASP A 148 24.98 11.42 -11.92
N VAL A 149 25.87 10.98 -11.04
CA VAL A 149 27.26 10.62 -11.37
C VAL A 149 27.56 9.14 -11.10
N SER A 150 26.52 8.30 -11.05
CA SER A 150 26.63 6.88 -10.73
C SER A 150 27.53 6.13 -11.71
N GLU A 151 27.46 6.44 -13.01
CA GLU A 151 28.28 5.79 -14.04
C GLU A 151 29.76 6.18 -13.96
N GLU A 152 30.05 7.45 -13.70
CA GLU A 152 31.40 7.96 -13.46
C GLU A 152 32.00 7.32 -12.21
N CYS A 153 31.20 7.18 -11.15
CA CYS A 153 31.60 6.53 -9.91
C CYS A 153 31.86 5.02 -10.10
N LYS A 154 31.03 4.31 -10.88
CA LYS A 154 31.26 2.91 -11.24
C LYS A 154 32.61 2.70 -11.94
N GLN A 155 33.08 3.68 -12.72
CA GLN A 155 34.38 3.60 -13.40
C GLN A 155 35.59 3.81 -12.47
N GLN A 156 35.43 4.52 -11.35
CA GLN A 156 36.53 4.80 -10.43
C GLN A 156 36.81 3.67 -9.43
N ASP A 157 35.86 2.77 -9.19
CA ASP A 157 35.97 1.64 -8.24
C ASP A 157 36.36 2.09 -6.81
N VAL A 158 35.90 3.28 -6.39
CA VAL A 158 36.09 3.83 -5.04
C VAL A 158 34.73 4.02 -4.38
N THR A 159 34.59 3.51 -3.14
CA THR A 159 33.37 3.60 -2.35
C THR A 159 33.68 4.15 -0.95
N PRO A 160 33.05 5.26 -0.49
CA PRO A 160 32.15 6.12 -1.26
C PRO A 160 32.89 6.88 -2.37
N CYS A 161 32.18 7.20 -3.45
CA CYS A 161 32.77 7.89 -4.60
C CYS A 161 33.01 9.38 -4.32
N PRO A 162 34.21 9.93 -4.61
CA PRO A 162 34.52 11.34 -4.33
C PRO A 162 33.83 12.34 -5.29
N LEU A 163 33.24 11.88 -6.40
CA LEU A 163 32.47 12.73 -7.31
C LEU A 163 31.04 12.99 -6.81
N ALA A 164 30.54 12.14 -5.91
CA ALA A 164 29.20 12.23 -5.38
C ALA A 164 29.22 12.98 -4.04
N GLU A 165 28.46 14.07 -3.95
CA GLU A 165 28.19 14.74 -2.69
C GLU A 165 27.22 13.89 -1.84
N VAL A 166 26.26 13.23 -2.48
CA VAL A 166 25.31 12.33 -1.82
C VAL A 166 25.54 10.88 -2.27
N TRP A 167 25.92 10.02 -1.32
CA TRP A 167 26.07 8.59 -1.55
C TRP A 167 24.80 7.84 -1.14
N VAL A 168 24.24 7.04 -2.05
CA VAL A 168 22.99 6.32 -1.82
C VAL A 168 23.28 4.83 -1.76
N THR A 169 22.92 4.18 -0.65
CA THR A 169 23.26 2.77 -0.42
C THR A 169 22.13 2.04 0.31
N ALA A 170 22.34 0.74 0.56
CA ALA A 170 21.46 -0.07 1.38
C ALA A 170 22.22 -0.54 2.64
N SER A 171 21.56 -0.56 3.79
CA SER A 171 22.16 -0.90 5.08
C SER A 171 21.32 -1.88 5.89
N ASP A 172 21.97 -2.77 6.64
CA ASP A 172 21.37 -3.59 7.69
C ASP A 172 21.39 -2.89 9.07
N GLU A 173 22.21 -1.83 9.20
CA GLU A 173 22.50 -1.15 10.47
C GLU A 173 21.77 0.19 10.58
N LEU A 174 20.49 0.24 10.20
CA LEU A 174 19.64 1.39 10.52
C LEU A 174 19.18 1.32 11.98
N SER A 175 18.82 2.47 12.57
CA SER A 175 18.26 2.49 13.92
C SER A 175 16.98 1.64 13.97
N ALA A 176 16.66 1.04 15.12
CA ALA A 176 15.65 -0.02 15.24
C ALA A 176 14.22 0.34 14.75
N SER A 177 13.95 1.61 14.46
CA SER A 177 12.67 2.11 13.93
C SER A 177 12.79 2.80 12.57
N ALA A 178 14.00 3.02 12.05
CA ALA A 178 14.20 3.71 10.78
C ALA A 178 14.32 2.70 9.63
N VAL A 179 13.53 2.92 8.59
CA VAL A 179 13.52 2.05 7.39
C VAL A 179 14.31 2.66 6.24
N ALA A 180 14.51 3.97 6.29
CA ALA A 180 15.48 4.71 5.52
C ALA A 180 16.10 5.77 6.44
N SER A 181 17.24 6.32 6.04
CA SER A 181 17.90 7.40 6.78
C SER A 181 18.80 8.22 5.88
N ALA A 182 18.73 9.54 6.05
CA ALA A 182 19.65 10.52 5.48
C ALA A 182 20.54 11.11 6.57
N LEU A 183 21.83 10.81 6.49
CA LEU A 183 22.84 11.40 7.36
C LEU A 183 23.56 12.54 6.62
N SER A 184 23.32 13.78 7.04
CA SER A 184 24.00 14.95 6.47
C SER A 184 25.48 15.00 6.87
N GLY A 185 26.35 15.10 5.87
CA GLY A 185 27.75 15.50 6.02
C GLY A 185 27.83 17.01 6.20
N VAL A 186 28.27 17.45 7.37
CA VAL A 186 28.28 18.87 7.75
C VAL A 186 29.67 19.40 8.06
N ARG A 187 29.88 20.70 7.81
CA ARG A 187 31.11 21.41 8.19
C ARG A 187 30.78 22.84 8.64
N TYR A 188 31.66 23.40 9.45
CA TYR A 188 31.59 24.81 9.82
C TYR A 188 32.16 25.68 8.70
N SER A 189 31.41 26.69 8.27
CA SER A 189 31.76 27.55 7.15
C SER A 189 31.55 29.02 7.51
N SER A 190 32.57 29.84 7.27
CA SER A 190 32.48 31.32 7.34
C SER A 190 32.23 31.95 5.97
N THR A 191 32.23 31.13 4.91
CA THR A 191 31.96 31.54 3.53
C THR A 191 30.56 31.19 3.07
N PHE A 192 29.75 30.58 3.95
CA PHE A 192 28.36 30.23 3.70
C PHE A 192 27.58 31.43 3.16
N ARG A 193 26.68 31.17 2.22
CA ARG A 193 25.80 32.17 1.62
C ARG A 193 24.37 31.70 1.71
N TYR A 194 23.52 32.59 2.22
CA TYR A 194 22.09 32.43 2.03
C TYR A 194 21.72 32.67 0.56
N THR A 195 20.53 32.27 0.18
CA THR A 195 19.96 32.41 -1.17
C THR A 195 19.82 33.84 -1.67
N ASN A 196 19.79 34.84 -0.78
CA ASN A 196 19.90 36.25 -1.16
C ASN A 196 21.35 36.65 -1.56
N GLY A 197 22.29 35.69 -1.57
CA GLY A 197 23.72 35.89 -1.87
C GLY A 197 24.52 36.51 -0.71
N HIS A 198 23.84 36.88 0.38
CA HIS A 198 24.48 37.49 1.54
C HIS A 198 25.15 36.43 2.40
N ARG A 199 26.31 36.80 2.92
CA ARG A 199 27.01 36.02 3.95
C ARG A 199 26.39 36.35 5.31
N PRO A 200 26.27 35.38 6.21
CA PRO A 200 25.83 35.65 7.56
C PRO A 200 26.84 36.59 8.22
N ILE A 201 26.37 37.71 8.74
CA ILE A 201 27.19 38.67 9.48
C ILE A 201 26.87 38.58 10.96
N VAL A 202 27.85 38.89 11.79
CA VAL A 202 27.73 38.97 13.24
C VAL A 202 28.14 40.35 13.68
N THR A 203 27.25 41.06 14.36
CA THR A 203 27.55 42.33 15.01
C THR A 203 27.91 42.05 16.47
N ARG A 204 29.13 42.41 16.87
CA ARG A 204 29.61 42.27 18.25
C ARG A 204 29.14 43.45 19.11
N SER A 205 29.26 43.30 20.44
CA SER A 205 28.88 44.34 21.41
C SER A 205 29.69 45.65 21.27
N ASP A 206 30.87 45.60 20.63
CA ASP A 206 31.69 46.78 20.30
C ASP A 206 31.27 47.47 18.99
N GLY A 207 30.23 46.96 18.31
CA GLY A 207 29.75 47.44 17.02
C GLY A 207 30.55 46.93 15.81
N SER A 208 31.58 46.11 16.01
CA SER A 208 32.31 45.49 14.90
C SER A 208 31.48 44.41 14.23
N THR A 209 31.53 44.35 12.90
CA THR A 209 30.91 43.27 12.12
C THR A 209 31.95 42.25 11.68
N GLY A 210 31.60 40.97 11.76
CA GLY A 210 32.40 39.83 11.28
C GLY A 210 31.54 38.85 10.50
N GLN A 211 32.17 37.88 9.85
CA GLN A 211 31.45 36.74 9.25
C GLN A 211 31.01 35.78 10.35
N ALA A 212 29.74 35.38 10.34
CA ALA A 212 29.26 34.31 11.19
C ALA A 212 29.79 32.96 10.68
N VAL A 213 29.93 32.01 11.60
CA VAL A 213 30.15 30.62 11.25
C VAL A 213 28.80 29.93 11.22
N VAL A 214 28.50 29.22 10.14
CA VAL A 214 27.28 28.42 9.96
C VAL A 214 27.66 26.97 9.74
N VAL A 215 26.81 26.05 10.20
CA VAL A 215 26.91 24.63 9.88
C VAL A 215 26.30 24.41 8.51
N GLU A 216 27.12 24.19 7.49
CA GLU A 216 26.65 23.94 6.12
C GLU A 216 26.68 22.45 5.80
N THR A 217 25.72 22.00 5.00
CA THR A 217 25.74 20.67 4.39
C THR A 217 26.65 20.71 3.17
N TYR A 218 27.57 19.75 3.08
CA TYR A 218 28.46 19.58 1.93
C TYR A 218 28.39 18.19 1.29
N GLY A 219 27.59 17.30 1.87
CA GLY A 219 27.35 15.96 1.38
C GLY A 219 26.33 15.24 2.25
N ALA A 220 25.94 14.04 1.87
CA ALA A 220 25.08 13.19 2.68
C ALA A 220 25.27 11.70 2.36
N THR A 221 24.77 10.84 3.24
CA THR A 221 24.58 9.43 2.94
C THR A 221 23.13 9.06 3.15
N VAL A 222 22.47 8.58 2.10
CA VAL A 222 21.10 8.06 2.15
C VAL A 222 21.17 6.54 2.16
N SER A 223 20.55 5.90 3.15
CA SER A 223 20.59 4.46 3.34
C SER A 223 19.18 3.88 3.44
N PHE A 224 18.90 2.85 2.65
CA PHE A 224 17.63 2.11 2.72
C PHE A 224 17.80 0.77 3.43
N SER A 225 16.80 0.35 4.21
CA SER A 225 16.86 -0.90 4.96
C SER A 225 16.82 -2.12 4.04
N LYS A 226 17.76 -3.05 4.27
CA LYS A 226 17.73 -4.39 3.68
C LYS A 226 16.81 -5.35 4.43
N SER A 227 16.39 -5.04 5.67
CA SER A 227 15.51 -5.93 6.45
C SER A 227 14.03 -5.77 6.09
N GLU A 228 13.67 -4.59 5.58
CA GLU A 228 12.28 -4.24 5.31
C GLU A 228 11.84 -4.64 3.91
N CYS A 229 10.52 -4.80 3.74
CA CYS A 229 9.95 -5.00 2.42
C CYS A 229 9.51 -3.69 1.79
N TRP A 230 9.64 -3.62 0.46
CA TRP A 230 9.40 -2.42 -0.33
C TRP A 230 8.37 -2.67 -1.43
N TYR A 231 7.77 -1.60 -1.92
CA TYR A 231 6.93 -1.59 -3.11
C TYR A 231 7.14 -0.29 -3.91
N LEU A 232 6.79 -0.32 -5.20
CA LEU A 232 7.06 0.79 -6.13
C LEU A 232 5.79 1.53 -6.61
N ASP A 233 4.62 0.88 -6.57
CA ASP A 233 3.36 1.45 -7.12
C ASP A 233 2.54 2.18 -6.04
N SER A 234 2.98 3.39 -5.69
CA SER A 234 2.34 4.30 -4.73
C SER A 234 0.89 4.59 -5.08
N GLN A 235 0.61 4.86 -6.37
CA GLN A 235 -0.74 5.14 -6.84
C GLN A 235 -1.70 3.97 -6.60
N PHE A 236 -1.28 2.74 -6.88
CA PHE A 236 -2.13 1.58 -6.62
C PHE A 236 -2.37 1.36 -5.12
N CYS A 237 -1.34 1.54 -4.30
CA CYS A 237 -1.45 1.36 -2.85
C CYS A 237 -2.12 2.54 -2.12
N SER A 238 -2.27 3.71 -2.75
CA SER A 238 -2.92 4.90 -2.19
C SER A 238 -4.28 4.61 -1.56
N GLY A 239 -5.14 3.82 -2.23
CA GLY A 239 -6.45 3.46 -1.67
C GLY A 239 -6.38 2.61 -0.39
N PHE A 240 -5.29 1.89 -0.16
CA PHE A 240 -5.05 1.19 1.12
C PHE A 240 -4.61 2.17 2.21
N HIS A 241 -3.83 3.19 1.85
CA HIS A 241 -3.41 4.25 2.77
C HIS A 241 -4.57 5.15 3.17
N ASP A 242 -5.44 5.53 2.22
CA ASP A 242 -6.69 6.22 2.53
C ASP A 242 -7.53 5.42 3.56
N LEU A 243 -7.61 4.10 3.39
CA LEU A 243 -8.31 3.24 4.36
C LEU A 243 -7.62 3.22 5.74
N LYS A 244 -6.29 3.27 5.79
CA LYS A 244 -5.49 3.37 7.04
C LYS A 244 -5.70 4.72 7.74
N ASP A 245 -5.94 5.78 7.00
CA ASP A 245 -6.14 7.13 7.56
C ASP A 245 -7.53 7.30 8.18
N HIS A 246 -8.56 6.69 7.57
CA HIS A 246 -9.95 6.81 8.06
C HIS A 246 -10.24 5.98 9.31
N ALA A 247 -9.45 4.96 9.62
CA ALA A 247 -9.65 4.09 10.76
C ALA A 247 -8.34 3.44 11.20
N SER A 248 -8.22 3.10 12.50
CA SER A 248 -7.03 2.43 13.04
C SER A 248 -6.52 1.32 12.11
N PRO A 249 -5.25 1.36 11.64
CA PRO A 249 -4.72 0.39 10.70
C PRO A 249 -4.95 -1.06 11.15
N ASN A 250 -4.74 -1.35 12.43
CA ASN A 250 -4.97 -2.68 12.98
C ASN A 250 -6.43 -3.15 12.85
N THR A 251 -7.39 -2.23 12.95
CA THR A 251 -8.82 -2.53 12.82
C THR A 251 -9.17 -2.81 11.36
N VAL A 252 -8.74 -1.95 10.44
CA VAL A 252 -8.98 -2.13 9.00
C VAL A 252 -8.35 -3.44 8.52
N ARG A 253 -7.11 -3.72 8.93
CA ARG A 253 -6.43 -4.99 8.68
C ARG A 253 -7.25 -6.16 9.19
N THR A 254 -7.63 -6.15 10.46
CA THR A 254 -8.36 -7.26 11.08
C THR A 254 -9.70 -7.51 10.40
N VAL A 255 -10.46 -6.46 10.12
CA VAL A 255 -11.76 -6.56 9.44
C VAL A 255 -11.59 -7.06 8.01
N GLY A 256 -10.65 -6.48 7.24
CA GLY A 256 -10.38 -6.87 5.86
C GLY A 256 -9.98 -8.34 5.75
N LEU A 257 -9.04 -8.80 6.60
CA LEU A 257 -8.61 -10.20 6.63
C LEU A 257 -9.73 -11.14 7.10
N THR A 258 -10.51 -10.73 8.11
CA THR A 258 -11.66 -11.54 8.59
C THR A 258 -12.67 -11.72 7.47
N LEU A 259 -13.05 -10.66 6.75
CA LEU A 259 -13.99 -10.76 5.64
C LEU A 259 -13.45 -11.63 4.50
N LEU A 260 -12.18 -11.41 4.11
CA LEU A 260 -11.52 -12.14 3.04
C LEU A 260 -11.50 -13.65 3.33
N PHE A 261 -11.05 -14.05 4.53
CA PHE A 261 -10.94 -15.45 4.90
C PHE A 261 -12.27 -16.07 5.36
N LEU A 262 -13.25 -15.28 5.78
CA LEU A 262 -14.62 -15.75 6.00
C LEU A 262 -15.27 -16.18 4.68
N ILE A 263 -15.13 -15.36 3.63
CA ILE A 263 -15.64 -15.69 2.29
C ILE A 263 -14.96 -16.97 1.77
N TRP A 264 -13.63 -17.06 1.91
CA TRP A 264 -12.87 -18.26 1.55
C TRP A 264 -13.33 -19.49 2.34
N GLY A 265 -13.49 -19.36 3.66
CA GLY A 265 -13.93 -20.46 4.53
C GLY A 265 -15.34 -20.95 4.21
N ILE A 266 -16.27 -20.05 3.92
CA ILE A 266 -17.62 -20.40 3.46
C ILE A 266 -17.55 -21.14 2.12
N ALA A 267 -16.74 -20.66 1.16
CA ALA A 267 -16.56 -21.32 -0.12
C ALA A 267 -15.95 -22.73 0.05
N LEU A 268 -14.92 -22.88 0.88
CA LEU A 268 -14.29 -24.17 1.18
C LEU A 268 -15.27 -25.15 1.82
N LEU A 269 -15.97 -24.72 2.88
CA LEU A 269 -16.96 -25.55 3.55
C LEU A 269 -18.09 -25.94 2.60
N GLY A 270 -18.56 -25.00 1.78
CA GLY A 270 -19.56 -25.26 0.74
C GLY A 270 -19.11 -26.34 -0.25
N ASN A 271 -17.87 -26.27 -0.73
CA ASN A 271 -17.29 -27.29 -1.63
C ASN A 271 -17.17 -28.66 -0.93
N ILE A 272 -16.71 -28.71 0.33
CA ILE A 272 -16.59 -29.96 1.10
C ILE A 272 -17.96 -30.60 1.31
N ILE A 273 -18.96 -29.83 1.73
CA ILE A 273 -20.32 -30.32 1.95
C ILE A 273 -20.90 -30.89 0.64
N GLN A 274 -20.74 -30.17 -0.47
CA GLN A 274 -21.24 -30.63 -1.77
C GLN A 274 -20.54 -31.89 -2.26
N LEU A 275 -19.22 -31.98 -2.07
CA LEU A 275 -18.46 -33.18 -2.38
C LEU A 275 -18.93 -34.37 -1.53
N ALA A 276 -19.14 -34.16 -0.23
CA ALA A 276 -19.63 -35.19 0.69
C ALA A 276 -21.06 -35.65 0.36
N LEU A 277 -21.95 -34.73 0.00
CA LEU A 277 -23.32 -35.06 -0.43
C LEU A 277 -23.31 -35.85 -1.74
N THR A 278 -22.49 -35.43 -2.70
CA THR A 278 -22.31 -36.13 -3.98
C THR A 278 -21.79 -37.55 -3.77
N PHE A 279 -20.76 -37.69 -2.94
CA PHE A 279 -20.19 -39.00 -2.61
C PHE A 279 -21.16 -39.91 -1.85
N ARG A 280 -21.95 -39.37 -0.92
CA ARG A 280 -23.02 -40.10 -0.24
C ARG A 280 -24.10 -40.57 -1.21
N ALA A 281 -24.49 -39.72 -2.17
CA ALA A 281 -25.47 -40.08 -3.21
C ALA A 281 -24.94 -41.23 -4.08
N ILE A 282 -23.70 -41.16 -4.54
CA ILE A 282 -23.05 -42.21 -5.34
C ILE A 282 -22.95 -43.51 -4.54
N ARG A 283 -22.53 -43.47 -3.26
CA ARG A 283 -22.46 -44.66 -2.40
C ARG A 283 -23.83 -45.31 -2.20
N ARG A 284 -24.88 -44.52 -1.99
CA ARG A 284 -26.25 -45.04 -1.86
C ARG A 284 -26.73 -45.69 -3.16
N ALA A 285 -26.45 -45.07 -4.31
CA ALA A 285 -26.76 -45.65 -5.61
C ALA A 285 -26.03 -46.98 -5.84
N ALA A 286 -24.72 -47.03 -5.52
CA ALA A 286 -23.92 -48.25 -5.64
C ALA A 286 -24.37 -49.37 -4.68
N ALA A 287 -24.80 -49.04 -3.46
CA ALA A 287 -25.22 -50.03 -2.47
C ALA A 287 -26.58 -50.68 -2.79
N MET A 288 -27.47 -49.99 -3.51
CA MET A 288 -28.76 -50.55 -3.92
C MET A 288 -28.62 -51.56 -5.08
N ASP A 289 -27.52 -51.51 -5.83
CA ASP A 289 -27.35 -52.31 -7.04
C ASP A 289 -26.45 -53.53 -6.81
N LYS A 290 -26.96 -54.51 -6.05
CA LYS A 290 -26.27 -55.80 -5.82
C LYS A 290 -26.05 -56.63 -7.10
N ALA A 291 -26.72 -56.29 -8.20
CA ALA A 291 -26.54 -56.95 -9.50
C ALA A 291 -25.36 -56.37 -10.32
N PHE A 292 -24.77 -55.26 -9.87
CA PHE A 292 -23.79 -54.48 -10.64
C PHE A 292 -22.32 -54.84 -10.34
N GLN A 293 -22.09 -55.84 -9.49
CA GLN A 293 -20.79 -56.18 -8.91
C GLN A 293 -19.80 -56.83 -9.90
N GLY A 294 -20.22 -57.16 -11.13
CA GLY A 294 -19.44 -58.00 -12.06
C GLY A 294 -18.76 -57.31 -13.25
N CYS A 295 -18.93 -56.01 -13.51
CA CYS A 295 -18.53 -55.44 -14.82
C CYS A 295 -17.74 -54.13 -14.83
N CYS A 296 -17.42 -53.49 -13.70
CA CYS A 296 -16.99 -52.09 -13.75
C CYS A 296 -15.96 -51.67 -12.69
N ASP A 297 -14.67 -51.83 -13.01
CA ASP A 297 -13.54 -51.31 -12.21
C ASP A 297 -13.29 -49.79 -12.40
N GLY A 298 -14.28 -49.04 -12.90
CA GLY A 298 -14.15 -47.60 -13.21
C GLY A 298 -15.43 -46.76 -13.10
N THR A 299 -16.50 -47.28 -12.51
CA THR A 299 -17.82 -46.61 -12.50
C THR A 299 -17.99 -45.52 -11.45
N ILE A 300 -17.28 -45.58 -10.32
CA ILE A 300 -17.39 -44.56 -9.27
C ILE A 300 -16.94 -43.19 -9.80
N TRP A 301 -15.82 -43.15 -10.52
CA TRP A 301 -15.29 -41.92 -11.11
C TRP A 301 -16.23 -41.35 -12.19
N ARG A 302 -16.80 -42.19 -13.05
CA ARG A 302 -17.77 -41.75 -14.07
C ARG A 302 -19.06 -41.23 -13.44
N ALA A 303 -19.58 -41.89 -12.41
CA ALA A 303 -20.75 -41.42 -11.66
C ALA A 303 -20.47 -40.07 -10.98
N TYR A 304 -19.25 -39.89 -10.48
CA TYR A 304 -18.79 -38.62 -9.92
C TYR A 304 -18.72 -37.50 -10.96
N LEU A 305 -18.04 -37.73 -12.10
CA LEU A 305 -17.99 -36.75 -13.19
C LEU A 305 -19.37 -36.39 -13.72
N ARG A 306 -20.29 -37.37 -13.83
CA ARG A 306 -21.68 -37.12 -14.22
C ARG A 306 -22.46 -36.31 -13.18
N SER A 307 -22.18 -36.49 -11.89
CA SER A 307 -22.79 -35.66 -10.86
C SER A 307 -22.21 -34.25 -10.81
N LEU A 308 -20.93 -34.08 -11.13
CA LEU A 308 -20.33 -32.74 -11.28
C LEU A 308 -20.89 -32.02 -12.51
N SER A 309 -21.20 -32.73 -13.59
CA SER A 309 -21.69 -32.12 -14.82
C SER A 309 -23.08 -31.50 -14.72
N THR A 310 -23.86 -31.89 -13.71
CA THR A 310 -25.17 -31.28 -13.42
C THR A 310 -25.05 -29.95 -12.69
N TRP A 311 -23.84 -29.59 -12.23
CA TRP A 311 -23.62 -28.29 -11.60
C TRP A 311 -23.60 -27.19 -12.66
N SER A 312 -23.82 -25.95 -12.24
CA SER A 312 -23.64 -24.81 -13.16
C SER A 312 -22.15 -24.59 -13.41
N VAL A 313 -21.75 -24.45 -14.68
CA VAL A 313 -20.38 -24.07 -15.07
C VAL A 313 -19.94 -22.81 -14.33
N PHE A 314 -20.82 -21.80 -14.29
CA PHE A 314 -20.56 -20.55 -13.57
C PHE A 314 -20.40 -20.77 -12.06
N GLY A 315 -21.26 -21.60 -11.47
CA GLY A 315 -21.18 -21.94 -10.04
C GLY A 315 -19.88 -22.67 -9.67
N THR A 316 -19.45 -23.62 -10.50
CA THR A 316 -18.16 -24.33 -10.33
C THR A 316 -16.98 -23.38 -10.49
N SER A 317 -17.01 -22.50 -11.49
CA SER A 317 -15.95 -21.50 -11.74
C SER A 317 -15.81 -20.53 -10.56
N LEU A 318 -16.93 -19.96 -10.09
CA LEU A 318 -16.94 -19.05 -8.95
C LEU A 318 -16.39 -19.71 -7.68
N ARG A 319 -16.73 -20.98 -7.43
CA ARG A 319 -16.20 -21.73 -6.28
C ARG A 319 -14.68 -21.91 -6.34
N LEU A 320 -14.14 -22.25 -7.51
CA LEU A 320 -12.69 -22.40 -7.70
C LEU A 320 -11.98 -21.06 -7.49
N VAL A 321 -12.58 -19.98 -7.98
CA VAL A 321 -12.06 -18.62 -7.80
C VAL A 321 -12.04 -18.22 -6.33
N LEU A 322 -13.15 -18.43 -5.61
CA LEU A 322 -13.24 -18.14 -4.17
C LEU A 322 -12.30 -19.01 -3.32
N LEU A 323 -11.77 -20.11 -3.84
CA LEU A 323 -10.76 -20.94 -3.16
C LEU A 323 -9.33 -20.43 -3.39
N ILE A 324 -9.04 -19.86 -4.56
CA ILE A 324 -7.69 -19.46 -4.97
C ILE A 324 -7.45 -17.97 -4.70
N VAL A 325 -8.35 -17.11 -5.18
CA VAL A 325 -8.18 -15.65 -5.20
C VAL A 325 -7.97 -15.04 -3.82
N PRO A 326 -8.68 -15.43 -2.74
CA PRO A 326 -8.43 -14.82 -1.44
C PRO A 326 -6.98 -14.97 -0.96
N TRP A 327 -6.35 -16.10 -1.25
CA TRP A 327 -4.97 -16.36 -0.82
C TRP A 327 -3.96 -15.59 -1.69
N THR A 328 -4.16 -15.56 -3.02
CA THR A 328 -3.29 -14.81 -3.93
C THR A 328 -3.44 -13.30 -3.73
N PHE A 329 -4.66 -12.79 -3.57
CA PHE A 329 -4.92 -11.39 -3.24
C PHE A 329 -4.27 -10.99 -1.91
N TYR A 330 -4.41 -11.80 -0.87
CA TYR A 330 -3.79 -11.52 0.43
C TYR A 330 -2.26 -11.37 0.30
N ARG A 331 -1.61 -12.34 -0.34
CA ARG A 331 -0.14 -12.38 -0.43
C ARG A 331 0.44 -11.33 -1.38
N ALA A 332 -0.14 -11.18 -2.56
CA ALA A 332 0.47 -10.39 -3.63
C ALA A 332 -0.03 -8.94 -3.72
N ILE A 333 -1.16 -8.61 -3.09
CA ILE A 333 -1.75 -7.27 -3.13
C ILE A 333 -1.84 -6.71 -1.72
N PHE A 334 -2.55 -7.40 -0.83
CA PHE A 334 -2.82 -6.87 0.50
C PHE A 334 -1.53 -6.73 1.33
N VAL A 335 -0.73 -7.78 1.49
CA VAL A 335 0.52 -7.71 2.27
C VAL A 335 1.47 -6.66 1.70
N THR A 336 1.63 -6.58 0.38
CA THR A 336 2.51 -5.58 -0.24
C THR A 336 2.08 -4.14 0.07
N CYS A 337 0.82 -3.78 -0.17
CA CYS A 337 0.37 -2.41 0.11
C CYS A 337 0.18 -2.13 1.62
N TRP A 338 -0.01 -3.18 2.44
CA TRP A 338 -0.30 -3.02 3.85
C TRP A 338 0.95 -2.98 4.73
N ASP A 339 1.87 -3.92 4.52
CA ASP A 339 3.01 -4.18 5.40
C ASP A 339 4.36 -3.68 4.83
N CYS A 340 4.44 -3.31 3.55
CA CYS A 340 5.68 -2.81 2.94
C CYS A 340 5.73 -1.29 2.82
N PHE A 341 6.94 -0.76 2.65
CA PHE A 341 7.22 0.66 2.53
C PHE A 341 7.26 1.12 1.08
N ASP A 342 6.84 2.35 0.85
CA ASP A 342 6.92 2.99 -0.45
C ASP A 342 8.36 3.43 -0.70
N PHE A 343 9.02 2.84 -1.69
CA PHE A 343 10.39 3.21 -1.99
C PHE A 343 10.50 4.64 -2.55
N GLU A 344 9.63 5.02 -3.48
CA GLU A 344 9.67 6.35 -4.10
C GLU A 344 9.32 7.43 -3.07
N GLY A 345 8.31 7.19 -2.24
CA GLY A 345 7.96 8.07 -1.12
C GLY A 345 9.09 8.19 -0.09
N ALA A 346 9.82 7.11 0.20
CA ALA A 346 11.00 7.16 1.08
C ALA A 346 12.12 8.00 0.47
N VAL A 347 12.37 7.88 -0.84
CA VAL A 347 13.36 8.72 -1.53
C VAL A 347 12.99 10.19 -1.37
N VAL A 348 11.74 10.57 -1.64
CA VAL A 348 11.28 11.97 -1.48
C VAL A 348 11.51 12.45 -0.04
N HIS A 349 11.11 11.64 0.94
CA HIS A 349 11.25 11.94 2.36
C HIS A 349 12.71 12.15 2.79
N GLU A 350 13.60 11.18 2.49
CA GLU A 350 15.01 11.26 2.88
C GLU A 350 15.73 12.43 2.19
N TRP A 351 15.35 12.79 0.96
CA TRP A 351 15.93 13.95 0.30
C TRP A 351 15.45 15.28 0.88
N GLY A 352 14.28 15.32 1.52
CA GLY A 352 13.91 16.47 2.34
C GLY A 352 14.87 16.67 3.51
N HIS A 353 15.32 15.59 4.16
CA HIS A 353 16.39 15.67 5.16
C HIS A 353 17.72 16.13 4.58
N VAL A 354 18.12 15.62 3.40
CA VAL A 354 19.33 16.11 2.69
C VAL A 354 19.25 17.61 2.43
N LEU A 355 18.06 18.15 2.19
CA LEU A 355 17.80 19.58 1.96
C LEU A 355 17.64 20.41 3.25
N GLY A 356 17.67 19.80 4.43
CA GLY A 356 17.65 20.48 5.73
C GLY A 356 16.31 20.46 6.47
N LEU A 357 15.33 19.70 5.99
CA LEU A 357 14.03 19.52 6.65
C LEU A 357 14.08 18.39 7.70
N SER A 358 13.26 18.46 8.73
CA SER A 358 13.10 17.37 9.72
C SER A 358 11.64 17.00 9.90
N HIS A 359 11.39 16.03 10.77
CA HIS A 359 10.05 15.56 11.09
C HIS A 359 9.29 16.54 12.00
N PRO A 360 8.19 17.16 11.53
CA PRO A 360 7.41 18.09 12.34
C PRO A 360 6.57 17.38 13.42
N ASP A 361 6.38 16.06 13.33
CA ASP A 361 5.65 15.26 14.32
C ASP A 361 6.58 14.60 15.36
N LEU A 362 7.89 14.55 15.12
CA LEU A 362 8.87 13.85 15.96
C LEU A 362 9.83 14.78 16.72
N LEU A 363 9.57 16.09 16.76
CA LEU A 363 10.44 17.11 17.38
C LEU A 363 11.04 16.69 18.74
N THR A 364 10.21 16.14 19.64
CA THR A 364 10.65 15.76 20.99
C THR A 364 11.52 14.50 21.02
N SER A 365 11.34 13.57 20.07
CA SER A 365 12.15 12.36 19.95
C SER A 365 13.44 12.58 19.15
N GLU A 366 13.47 13.59 18.28
CA GLU A 366 14.66 13.92 17.46
C GLU A 366 15.61 14.90 18.16
N THR A 367 15.13 15.65 19.16
CA THR A 367 15.99 16.58 19.89
C THR A 367 17.14 15.83 20.54
N ASN A 368 18.37 16.24 20.22
CA ASN A 368 19.57 15.70 20.83
C ASN A 368 19.55 15.96 22.35
N THR A 369 20.02 14.98 23.13
CA THR A 369 19.96 15.00 24.61
C THR A 369 20.63 16.20 25.28
N ASN A 370 21.55 16.88 24.57
CA ASN A 370 22.24 18.06 25.06
C ASN A 370 21.54 19.39 24.72
N TYR A 371 20.42 19.34 24.00
CA TYR A 371 19.69 20.51 23.53
C TYR A 371 18.27 20.55 24.10
N PRO A 372 17.71 21.74 24.34
CA PRO A 372 16.37 21.86 24.88
C PRO A 372 15.35 21.42 23.81
N PRO A 373 14.30 20.65 24.16
CA PRO A 373 13.20 20.28 23.27
C PRO A 373 12.31 21.49 23.04
N THR A 374 12.84 22.44 22.29
CA THR A 374 12.22 23.70 21.92
C THR A 374 11.90 23.73 20.44
N GLY A 375 12.09 22.61 19.73
CA GLY A 375 11.67 22.48 18.34
C GLY A 375 10.23 22.95 18.20
N GLU A 376 10.07 24.11 17.59
CA GLU A 376 8.77 24.69 17.30
C GLU A 376 8.38 24.20 15.91
N ASN A 377 7.16 23.70 15.77
CA ASN A 377 6.60 23.52 14.44
C ASN A 377 6.51 24.88 13.77
N LEU A 378 7.20 25.02 12.66
CA LEU A 378 7.15 26.21 11.85
C LEU A 378 5.90 26.13 10.98
N GLY A 379 5.21 27.26 10.87
CA GLY A 379 3.98 27.36 10.13
C GLY A 379 4.18 28.01 8.76
N THR A 380 3.10 28.59 8.27
CA THR A 380 3.06 29.20 6.95
C THR A 380 4.04 30.38 6.83
N VAL A 381 4.59 30.52 5.63
CA VAL A 381 5.42 31.65 5.24
C VAL A 381 4.52 32.70 4.59
N ALA A 382 4.41 33.90 5.19
CA ALA A 382 3.68 35.01 4.55
C ALA A 382 4.49 35.53 3.36
N TYR A 383 4.13 35.10 2.15
CA TYR A 383 4.95 35.41 1.00
C TYR A 383 4.70 36.82 0.43
N GLU A 384 5.72 37.68 0.52
CA GLU A 384 5.85 38.90 -0.28
C GLU A 384 7.23 38.96 -0.95
N PRO A 385 7.37 39.41 -2.21
CA PRO A 385 8.69 39.55 -2.86
C PRO A 385 9.70 40.39 -2.07
N ALA A 386 9.20 41.35 -1.27
CA ALA A 386 10.02 42.14 -0.35
C ALA A 386 10.62 41.31 0.80
N ALA A 387 10.02 40.18 1.15
CA ALA A 387 10.47 39.28 2.21
C ALA A 387 11.64 38.39 1.78
N CYS A 388 12.03 38.32 0.50
CA CYS A 388 13.13 37.44 0.10
C CYS A 388 14.50 37.82 0.71
N ALA A 389 14.70 39.09 1.04
CA ALA A 389 15.93 39.53 1.71
C ALA A 389 16.02 38.96 3.14
N ASP A 390 14.88 38.72 3.79
CA ASP A 390 14.78 38.17 5.15
C ASP A 390 13.52 37.28 5.27
N PRO A 391 13.54 36.07 4.65
CA PRO A 391 12.34 35.23 4.51
C PRO A 391 11.81 34.81 5.89
N TRP A 392 12.69 34.72 6.88
CA TRP A 392 12.39 34.25 8.22
C TRP A 392 11.57 35.23 9.04
N GLN A 393 11.50 36.52 8.68
CA GLN A 393 10.57 37.48 9.32
C GLN A 393 9.11 37.18 8.99
N SER A 394 8.88 36.53 7.86
CA SER A 394 7.54 36.20 7.38
C SER A 394 7.06 34.82 7.80
N VAL A 395 7.95 34.01 8.36
CA VAL A 395 7.62 32.72 8.97
C VAL A 395 6.96 32.98 10.32
N PHE A 396 5.82 32.36 10.56
CA PHE A 396 5.17 32.37 11.86
C PHE A 396 4.76 30.95 12.26
N ILE A 397 4.61 30.73 13.55
CA ILE A 397 4.13 29.45 14.10
C ILE A 397 2.63 29.38 13.82
N ARG A 398 2.19 28.37 13.06
CA ARG A 398 0.78 28.16 12.75
C ARG A 398 0.22 27.01 13.58
N PRO A 399 -0.96 27.18 14.21
CA PRO A 399 -1.71 26.06 14.76
C PRO A 399 -2.22 25.19 13.62
N THR A 400 -2.11 23.91 13.78
CA THR A 400 -1.94 23.02 12.65
C THR A 400 -3.24 22.51 12.05
N ASP A 401 -3.30 22.50 10.72
CA ASP A 401 -4.50 22.10 9.98
C ASP A 401 -4.39 20.64 9.55
N ALA A 402 -5.45 19.86 9.76
CA ALA A 402 -5.45 18.41 9.51
C ALA A 402 -5.46 18.02 8.02
N GLU A 403 -5.64 18.97 7.11
CA GLU A 403 -5.82 18.69 5.68
C GLU A 403 -4.51 18.70 4.88
N ASN A 404 -3.46 19.40 5.35
CA ASN A 404 -2.16 19.48 4.68
C ASN A 404 -1.15 18.58 5.38
N VAL A 405 -0.98 17.37 4.85
CA VAL A 405 -0.07 16.38 5.43
C VAL A 405 1.24 16.38 4.63
N SER A 406 2.31 16.85 5.29
CA SER A 406 3.68 16.92 4.78
C SER A 406 4.26 15.53 4.46
N VAL A 407 5.10 15.46 3.41
CA VAL A 407 5.90 14.25 3.13
C VAL A 407 6.96 14.01 4.19
N MET A 408 7.36 15.07 4.92
CA MET A 408 8.35 15.02 6.00
C MET A 408 7.79 14.52 7.33
N LEU A 409 6.50 14.11 7.42
CA LEU A 409 6.04 13.38 8.59
C LEU A 409 6.83 12.10 8.79
N GLY A 410 6.99 11.68 10.05
CA GLY A 410 7.64 10.45 10.46
C GLY A 410 7.33 9.33 9.47
N PHE A 411 8.34 8.85 8.75
CA PHE A 411 8.12 7.92 7.66
C PHE A 411 7.59 6.60 8.22
N THR A 412 6.32 6.29 7.91
CA THR A 412 5.64 5.07 8.35
C THR A 412 5.04 4.33 7.18
N GLN A 413 4.70 3.06 7.39
CA GLN A 413 3.90 2.25 6.46
C GLN A 413 2.50 2.85 6.15
N HIS A 414 2.14 3.96 6.79
CA HIS A 414 0.80 4.54 6.77
C HIS A 414 0.72 5.89 6.06
N ASN A 415 1.83 6.60 5.84
CA ASN A 415 1.81 7.89 5.14
C ASN A 415 2.85 8.00 4.01
N PRO A 416 2.89 7.06 3.05
CA PRO A 416 3.77 7.22 1.92
C PRO A 416 3.17 8.22 0.92
N ARG A 417 3.91 9.30 0.68
CA ARG A 417 3.57 10.32 -0.32
C ARG A 417 4.78 10.54 -1.22
N VAL A 418 4.53 10.60 -2.51
CA VAL A 418 5.56 10.92 -3.51
C VAL A 418 5.56 12.40 -3.85
N CYS A 419 4.41 13.08 -3.67
CA CYS A 419 4.29 14.49 -3.97
C CYS A 419 4.46 15.34 -2.72
N LEU A 420 5.15 16.46 -2.89
CA LEU A 420 5.26 17.50 -1.87
C LEU A 420 3.87 18.06 -1.56
N SER A 421 3.64 18.40 -0.30
CA SER A 421 2.50 19.21 0.13
C SER A 421 2.83 20.70 0.03
N GLU A 422 1.82 21.53 0.29
CA GLU A 422 2.00 22.98 0.41
C GLU A 422 3.01 23.34 1.53
N ASP A 423 2.98 22.63 2.65
CA ASP A 423 3.88 22.89 3.78
C ASP A 423 5.33 22.54 3.42
N ASP A 424 5.56 21.46 2.68
CA ASP A 424 6.89 21.07 2.20
C ASP A 424 7.47 22.11 1.24
N GLN A 425 6.63 22.62 0.34
CA GLN A 425 7.01 23.66 -0.61
C GLN A 425 7.30 25.00 0.10
N GLN A 426 6.49 25.38 1.08
CA GLN A 426 6.71 26.56 1.91
C GLN A 426 7.99 26.46 2.74
N ALA A 427 8.27 25.28 3.30
CA ALA A 427 9.53 25.00 4.00
C ALA A 427 10.73 25.22 3.09
N LEU A 428 10.65 24.67 1.88
CA LEU A 428 11.70 24.79 0.88
C LEU A 428 11.95 26.25 0.50
N TRP A 429 10.90 27.06 0.37
CA TRP A 429 11.04 28.49 0.08
C TRP A 429 11.48 29.33 1.28
N ALA A 430 11.23 28.90 2.51
CA ALA A 430 11.79 29.55 3.69
C ALA A 430 13.31 29.34 3.77
N ILE A 431 13.75 28.11 3.50
CA ILE A 431 15.18 27.74 3.52
C ILE A 431 15.90 28.31 2.30
N TYR A 432 15.27 28.23 1.12
CA TYR A 432 15.84 28.62 -0.16
C TYR A 432 14.96 29.65 -0.90
N PRO A 433 14.74 30.88 -0.38
CA PRO A 433 13.81 31.83 -1.01
C PRO A 433 14.17 32.26 -2.43
N LEU A 434 13.13 32.54 -3.22
CA LEU A 434 13.20 33.06 -4.58
C LEU A 434 12.84 34.56 -4.60
N CYS A 435 13.80 35.42 -4.97
CA CYS A 435 13.59 36.88 -4.96
C CYS A 435 12.95 37.42 -6.25
N ASN A 436 13.14 36.71 -7.37
CA ASN A 436 12.80 37.22 -8.71
C ASN A 436 11.86 36.30 -9.50
N ALA A 437 11.36 35.21 -8.88
CA ALA A 437 10.53 34.22 -9.57
C ALA A 437 9.07 34.34 -9.14
N SER A 438 8.16 34.21 -10.11
CA SER A 438 6.78 33.82 -9.82
C SER A 438 6.78 32.37 -9.35
N PHE A 439 6.08 32.10 -8.26
CA PHE A 439 6.02 30.76 -7.70
C PHE A 439 5.35 29.81 -8.67
N PRO A 440 6.00 28.69 -9.01
CA PRO A 440 5.31 27.64 -9.71
C PRO A 440 4.21 27.10 -8.80
N GLU A 441 3.04 26.84 -9.38
CA GLU A 441 2.03 26.01 -8.73
C GLU A 441 2.68 24.68 -8.34
N LEU A 442 2.29 24.14 -7.18
CA LEU A 442 2.77 22.86 -6.66
C LEU A 442 2.71 21.80 -7.78
N TYR A 443 3.88 21.32 -8.19
CA TYR A 443 4.01 20.35 -9.26
C TYR A 443 4.09 18.96 -8.67
N CYS A 444 3.21 18.07 -9.11
CA CYS A 444 3.15 16.68 -8.70
C CYS A 444 2.94 15.81 -9.94
N ASP A 445 3.93 14.98 -10.24
CA ASP A 445 3.92 14.06 -11.40
C ASP A 445 3.97 12.63 -10.91
N ASP A 446 2.78 12.14 -10.52
CA ASP A 446 2.58 10.77 -10.09
C ASP A 446 2.61 9.81 -11.29
N THR A 447 3.73 9.12 -11.46
CA THR A 447 3.92 8.18 -12.57
C THR A 447 3.11 6.93 -12.37
N ARG A 448 2.24 6.63 -13.33
CA ARG A 448 1.35 5.46 -13.28
C ARG A 448 2.06 4.20 -13.74
N LEU A 449 2.80 3.53 -12.85
CA LEU A 449 3.49 2.27 -13.14
C LEU A 449 2.54 1.11 -13.48
N ARG A 450 1.26 1.18 -13.06
CA ARG A 450 0.20 0.16 -13.31
C ARG A 450 0.58 -1.26 -12.88
N ILE A 451 1.58 -1.44 -12.02
CA ILE A 451 2.04 -2.74 -11.51
C ILE A 451 0.90 -3.42 -10.74
N GLY A 452 0.17 -2.66 -9.92
CA GLY A 452 -0.99 -3.17 -9.20
C GLY A 452 -2.13 -3.65 -10.11
N ALA A 453 -2.35 -2.97 -11.24
CA ALA A 453 -3.32 -3.42 -12.24
C ALA A 453 -2.89 -4.74 -12.90
N VAL A 454 -1.59 -4.88 -13.20
CA VAL A 454 -1.00 -6.14 -13.68
C VAL A 454 -1.16 -7.25 -12.64
N ARG A 455 -0.93 -6.96 -11.36
CA ARG A 455 -1.15 -7.92 -10.26
C ARG A 455 -2.62 -8.34 -10.15
N ILE A 456 -3.58 -7.43 -10.23
CA ILE A 456 -5.00 -7.77 -10.27
C ILE A 456 -5.30 -8.70 -11.46
N PHE A 457 -4.79 -8.37 -12.64
CA PHE A 457 -4.97 -9.20 -13.82
C PHE A 457 -4.42 -10.61 -13.61
N ILE A 458 -3.21 -10.75 -13.09
CA ILE A 458 -2.52 -12.04 -12.94
C ILE A 458 -3.08 -12.85 -11.77
N TYR A 459 -3.30 -12.23 -10.61
CA TYR A 459 -3.66 -12.95 -9.39
C TYR A 459 -5.17 -13.12 -9.18
N ILE A 460 -6.00 -12.39 -9.93
CA ILE A 460 -7.46 -12.46 -9.86
C ILE A 460 -8.04 -12.94 -11.19
N LEU A 461 -7.75 -12.23 -12.29
CA LEU A 461 -8.42 -12.50 -13.57
C LEU A 461 -7.92 -13.80 -14.23
N ILE A 462 -6.62 -14.09 -14.24
CA ILE A 462 -6.11 -15.34 -14.83
C ILE A 462 -6.66 -16.58 -14.09
N PRO A 463 -6.59 -16.70 -12.75
CA PRO A 463 -7.22 -17.81 -12.03
C PRO A 463 -8.71 -17.94 -12.30
N PHE A 464 -9.41 -16.82 -12.49
CA PHE A 464 -10.81 -16.81 -12.90
C PHE A 464 -11.01 -17.42 -14.29
N LEU A 465 -10.26 -16.96 -15.29
CA LEU A 465 -10.34 -17.50 -16.66
C LEU A 465 -9.97 -18.99 -16.70
N LEU A 466 -8.93 -19.39 -15.98
CA LEU A 466 -8.53 -20.79 -15.85
C LEU A 466 -9.62 -21.63 -15.15
N GLY A 467 -10.27 -21.09 -14.12
CA GLY A 467 -11.41 -21.72 -13.46
C GLY A 467 -12.59 -21.94 -14.40
N VAL A 468 -12.89 -20.97 -15.27
CA VAL A 468 -13.93 -21.07 -16.30
C VAL A 468 -13.58 -22.13 -17.35
N VAL A 469 -12.36 -22.09 -17.89
CA VAL A 469 -11.90 -23.10 -18.87
C VAL A 469 -11.93 -24.50 -18.26
N PHE A 470 -11.44 -24.65 -17.03
CA PHE A 470 -11.47 -25.93 -16.32
C PHE A 470 -12.89 -26.44 -16.10
N ALA A 471 -13.82 -25.57 -15.66
CA ALA A 471 -15.23 -25.94 -15.54
C ALA A 471 -15.80 -26.37 -16.90
N LEU A 472 -15.57 -25.60 -17.98
CA LEU A 472 -16.03 -25.96 -19.33
C LEU A 472 -15.50 -27.33 -19.77
N VAL A 473 -14.21 -27.61 -19.57
CA VAL A 473 -13.61 -28.91 -19.91
C VAL A 473 -14.21 -30.04 -19.08
N LEU A 474 -14.41 -29.85 -17.77
CA LEU A 474 -15.07 -30.84 -16.91
C LEU A 474 -16.50 -31.15 -17.39
N HIS A 475 -17.28 -30.11 -17.68
CA HIS A 475 -18.65 -30.26 -18.15
C HIS A 475 -18.70 -30.91 -19.55
N TRP A 476 -17.79 -30.52 -20.46
CA TRP A 476 -17.66 -31.11 -21.79
C TRP A 476 -17.27 -32.60 -21.74
N ARG A 477 -16.25 -32.96 -20.95
CA ARG A 477 -15.83 -34.35 -20.78
C ARG A 477 -16.91 -35.21 -20.15
N ALA A 478 -17.65 -34.66 -19.19
CA ALA A 478 -18.76 -35.40 -18.60
C ALA A 478 -19.90 -35.61 -19.61
N ALA A 479 -20.17 -34.65 -20.49
CA ALA A 479 -21.11 -34.82 -21.59
C ALA A 479 -20.64 -35.88 -22.61
N GLU A 480 -19.35 -35.87 -22.99
CA GLU A 480 -18.75 -36.86 -23.90
C GLU A 480 -18.73 -38.28 -23.31
N SER A 481 -18.47 -38.40 -22.00
CA SER A 481 -18.53 -39.68 -21.28
C SER A 481 -19.96 -40.26 -21.20
N GLY A 482 -20.96 -39.45 -21.54
CA GLY A 482 -22.29 -39.90 -21.91
C GLY A 482 -22.28 -40.61 -23.26
N LEU A 483 -21.71 -41.83 -23.28
CA LEU A 483 -21.97 -42.82 -24.33
C LEU A 483 -23.48 -42.83 -24.64
N PRO A 484 -23.88 -42.90 -25.92
CA PRO A 484 -25.28 -42.83 -26.32
C PRO A 484 -26.12 -43.82 -25.52
N LEU A 485 -27.24 -43.33 -24.98
CA LEU A 485 -28.23 -44.03 -24.13
C LEU A 485 -28.79 -45.34 -24.69
N ASN A 486 -28.34 -45.80 -25.86
CA ASN A 486 -28.96 -46.88 -26.61
C ASN A 486 -28.45 -48.28 -26.21
N TRP A 487 -27.52 -48.43 -25.27
CA TRP A 487 -26.91 -49.73 -24.94
C TRP A 487 -27.05 -50.24 -23.51
N CYS A 488 -27.70 -49.51 -22.61
CA CYS A 488 -28.15 -50.07 -21.34
C CYS A 488 -29.60 -49.66 -21.07
N HIS A 489 -30.51 -50.52 -21.52
CA HIS A 489 -31.91 -50.54 -21.15
C HIS A 489 -32.04 -50.89 -19.65
N CYS A 490 -31.58 -50.01 -18.76
CA CYS A 490 -31.78 -50.14 -17.31
C CYS A 490 -32.56 -48.92 -16.81
N THR A 491 -33.87 -49.13 -16.69
CA THR A 491 -34.93 -48.27 -16.15
C THR A 491 -34.77 -47.90 -14.65
N CYS A 492 -33.55 -47.72 -14.14
CA CYS A 492 -33.30 -47.53 -12.71
C CYS A 492 -33.05 -46.08 -12.26
N ILE A 493 -32.73 -45.14 -13.17
CA ILE A 493 -32.39 -43.76 -12.76
C ILE A 493 -33.62 -42.92 -12.38
N ASP A 494 -34.78 -43.14 -13.00
CA ASP A 494 -36.00 -42.37 -12.68
C ASP A 494 -36.53 -42.65 -11.26
N TYR A 495 -36.13 -43.77 -10.65
CA TYR A 495 -36.56 -44.14 -9.30
C TYR A 495 -35.81 -43.39 -8.18
N VAL A 496 -34.62 -42.84 -8.45
CA VAL A 496 -33.75 -42.24 -7.41
C VAL A 496 -33.94 -40.73 -7.27
N LEU A 497 -34.40 -40.04 -8.32
CA LEU A 497 -34.62 -38.58 -8.28
C LEU A 497 -36.01 -38.15 -7.79
N GLY A 498 -36.87 -39.08 -7.38
CA GLY A 498 -38.11 -38.75 -6.66
C GLY A 498 -39.16 -38.01 -7.50
N VAL A 499 -39.09 -38.09 -8.83
CA VAL A 499 -40.20 -37.69 -9.71
C VAL A 499 -41.27 -38.77 -9.61
N ARG A 500 -42.06 -38.66 -8.53
CA ARG A 500 -43.15 -39.58 -8.21
C ARG A 500 -44.38 -39.19 -9.02
N ASP A 501 -44.28 -39.26 -10.34
CA ASP A 501 -45.45 -39.13 -11.18
C ASP A 501 -46.31 -40.38 -11.01
N LYS A 502 -47.52 -40.14 -10.53
CA LYS A 502 -48.55 -41.14 -10.29
C LYS A 502 -48.86 -41.85 -11.61
N LEU A 503 -48.25 -43.02 -11.83
CA LEU A 503 -48.74 -43.97 -12.82
C LEU A 503 -50.22 -44.28 -12.51
N PRO A 504 -51.15 -44.08 -13.46
CA PRO A 504 -52.55 -44.41 -13.25
C PRO A 504 -52.68 -45.92 -13.08
N GLN A 505 -53.28 -46.36 -11.97
CA GLN A 505 -53.63 -47.75 -11.73
C GLN A 505 -54.70 -48.20 -12.74
N GLY A 506 -54.25 -48.75 -13.87
CA GLY A 506 -55.11 -49.44 -14.84
C GLY A 506 -55.61 -50.76 -14.24
N LYS A 507 -56.93 -50.87 -14.07
CA LYS A 507 -57.65 -52.05 -13.61
C LYS A 507 -57.38 -53.26 -14.51
N ALA A 508 -57.11 -54.40 -13.88
CA ALA A 508 -56.98 -55.70 -14.51
C ALA A 508 -58.30 -56.12 -15.20
N GLY A 509 -58.29 -56.18 -16.52
CA GLY A 509 -59.35 -56.78 -17.35
C GLY A 509 -58.98 -58.21 -17.74
N LYS A 510 -59.89 -59.15 -17.46
CA LYS A 510 -59.82 -60.58 -17.76
C LYS A 510 -59.55 -60.86 -19.25
N ARG A 511 -58.68 -61.84 -19.49
CA ARG A 511 -58.48 -62.52 -20.78
C ARG A 511 -59.77 -63.21 -21.24
N GLN A 512 -60.19 -62.96 -22.47
CA GLN A 512 -60.96 -63.91 -23.28
C GLN A 512 -60.12 -64.28 -24.51
N ALA A 513 -59.97 -65.58 -24.70
CA ALA A 513 -59.39 -66.17 -25.89
C ALA A 513 -60.44 -66.22 -27.00
N VAL A 514 -60.11 -65.72 -28.19
CA VAL A 514 -60.80 -66.07 -29.44
C VAL A 514 -59.74 -66.28 -30.52
N SER A 515 -59.84 -67.42 -31.18
CA SER A 515 -58.97 -67.88 -32.25
C SER A 515 -59.35 -67.30 -33.61
N LYS A 516 -58.39 -67.44 -34.53
CA LYS A 516 -58.51 -67.67 -35.98
C LYS A 516 -58.54 -66.46 -36.93
N SER A 517 -57.58 -66.58 -37.86
CA SER A 517 -57.75 -66.53 -39.32
C SER A 517 -57.93 -65.17 -39.98
N GLY A 518 -57.08 -64.89 -40.98
CA GLY A 518 -57.46 -63.96 -42.04
C GLY A 518 -56.31 -63.22 -42.67
N SER A 519 -55.85 -63.78 -43.78
CA SER A 519 -55.08 -63.21 -44.89
C SER A 519 -55.10 -61.68 -45.14
N ASN A 520 -53.99 -61.26 -45.74
CA ASN A 520 -53.89 -60.49 -47.00
C ASN A 520 -53.87 -58.94 -47.02
N THR A 521 -52.78 -58.48 -47.67
CA THR A 521 -52.64 -57.40 -48.68
C THR A 521 -52.44 -55.92 -48.32
N GLN A 522 -51.46 -55.38 -49.06
CA GLN A 522 -51.29 -54.02 -49.63
C GLN A 522 -50.84 -52.91 -48.65
N ALA A 523 -49.65 -52.31 -48.80
CA ALA A 523 -49.13 -51.44 -49.88
C ALA A 523 -49.70 -50.01 -49.84
N VAL A 524 -48.91 -49.04 -50.37
CA VAL A 524 -49.05 -47.56 -50.43
C VAL A 524 -48.18 -46.87 -49.36
N VAL A 525 -46.99 -46.28 -49.61
CA VAL A 525 -46.47 -45.30 -50.59
C VAL A 525 -46.96 -43.87 -50.36
N ARG A 526 -45.97 -42.95 -50.26
CA ARG A 526 -45.98 -41.47 -50.31
C ARG A 526 -46.42 -40.75 -49.03
N SER A 527 -45.77 -39.67 -48.62
CA SER A 527 -44.75 -38.80 -49.25
C SER A 527 -43.94 -38.09 -48.17
#